data_AF-A0A7X9FF43-F1
#
_entry.id   AF-A0A7X9FF43-F1
#
_cell.length_a   1.000
_cell.length_b   1.000
_cell.length_c   1.000
_cell.angle_alpha   90.00
_cell.angle_beta   90.00
_cell.angle_gamma   90.00
#
_symmetry.space_group_name_H-M   'P 1'
#
loop_
_entity.id
_entity.type
_entity.pdbx_description
1 polymer ?
#
loop_
_entity_poly.entity_id
_entity_poly.type
_entity_poly.pdbx_seq_one_letter_code
_entity_poly.pdbx_strand_id
1 'polypeptide(L)'
;MTGPSNLPAILTKTTFIGLVVNVVIPTTLLVVMALVRGNLTDPGGIPWSESAGGGEQRLLFYILLAVAAVDLAVAGFLRFRTPASMLGSAGVPPAERFEKAAMNISWMIFSVNLSCTIYGLVLAILGLRIEVMMLFTALTLIGYQLFRPRQRFLEELWIRLEQDGSRRP
;
A
#
# COMPACT_ATOMS: atom_id res chain seq x y z
N MET A 1 -31.11 2.44 -11.99
CA MET A 1 -30.12 1.48 -11.47
C MET A 1 -29.76 1.91 -10.07
N THR A 2 -30.30 1.24 -9.05
CA THR A 2 -29.92 1.47 -7.65
C THR A 2 -28.61 0.73 -7.40
N GLY A 3 -27.53 1.45 -7.10
CA GLY A 3 -26.26 0.83 -6.70
C GLY A 3 -26.44 -0.10 -5.50
N PRO A 4 -25.50 -1.02 -5.23
CA PRO A 4 -25.65 -1.97 -4.14
C PRO A 4 -25.86 -1.21 -2.81
N SER A 5 -26.93 -1.53 -2.09
CA SER A 5 -27.30 -0.90 -0.81
C SER A 5 -26.17 -0.92 0.24
N ASN A 6 -25.20 -1.82 0.07
CA ASN A 6 -24.07 -2.03 0.97
C ASN A 6 -22.81 -1.23 0.61
N LEU A 7 -22.82 -0.41 -0.45
CA LEU A 7 -21.67 0.42 -0.89
C LEU A 7 -21.03 1.24 0.24
N PRO A 8 -21.81 1.98 1.07
CA PRO A 8 -21.24 2.76 2.16
C PRO A 8 -20.50 1.89 3.18
N ALA A 9 -21.06 0.74 3.54
CA ALA A 9 -20.43 -0.19 4.48
C ALA A 9 -19.10 -0.75 3.94
N ILE A 10 -19.06 -1.14 2.66
CA ILE A 10 -17.84 -1.65 2.01
C ILE A 10 -16.78 -0.55 1.92
N LEU A 11 -17.17 0.68 1.59
CA LEU A 11 -16.27 1.82 1.55
C LEU A 11 -15.66 2.12 2.94
N THR A 12 -16.48 2.11 3.99
CA THR A 12 -16.00 2.32 5.37
C THR A 12 -15.03 1.22 5.78
N LYS A 13 -15.38 -0.05 5.55
CA LYS A 13 -14.51 -1.19 5.89
C LYS A 13 -13.17 -1.12 5.14
N THR A 14 -13.18 -0.89 3.82
CA THR A 14 -11.97 -0.80 3.01
C THR A 14 -11.10 0.41 3.40
N THR A 15 -11.72 1.55 3.70
CA THR A 15 -11.00 2.72 4.21
C THR A 15 -10.37 2.47 5.58
N PHE A 16 -11.09 1.81 6.49
CA PHE A 16 -10.58 1.47 7.82
C PHE A 16 -9.35 0.55 7.72
N ILE A 17 -9.43 -0.50 6.91
CA ILE A 17 -8.29 -1.39 6.63
C ILE A 17 -7.12 -0.61 6.07
N GLY A 18 -7.36 0.27 5.09
CA GLY A 18 -6.31 1.09 4.50
C GLY A 18 -5.62 2.00 5.50
N LEU A 19 -6.37 2.58 6.44
CA LEU A 19 -5.85 3.40 7.52
C LEU A 19 -4.98 2.59 8.47
N VAL A 20 -5.43 1.41 8.90
CA VAL A 20 -4.64 0.52 9.75
C VAL A 20 -3.33 0.13 9.04
N VAL A 21 -3.44 -0.36 7.80
CA VAL A 21 -2.30 -0.93 7.07
C VAL A 21 -1.29 0.12 6.63
N ASN A 22 -1.73 1.29 6.17
CA ASN A 22 -0.83 2.30 5.59
C ASN A 22 -0.59 3.53 6.46
N VAL A 23 -1.28 3.67 7.59
CA VAL A 23 -1.06 4.80 8.52
C VAL A 23 -0.62 4.27 9.88
N VAL A 24 -1.42 3.42 10.53
CA VAL A 24 -1.11 2.93 11.89
C VAL A 24 0.15 2.09 11.89
N ILE A 25 0.26 1.10 11.00
CA ILE A 25 1.46 0.23 10.97
C ILE A 25 2.73 1.05 10.66
N PRO A 26 2.78 1.88 9.59
CA PRO A 26 3.99 2.65 9.30
C PRO A 26 4.41 3.63 10.39
N THR A 27 3.44 4.35 10.98
CA THR A 27 3.74 5.28 12.07
C THR A 27 4.23 4.56 13.32
N THR A 28 3.63 3.41 13.64
CA THR A 28 4.08 2.57 14.76
C THR A 28 5.50 2.07 14.53
N LEU A 29 5.80 1.55 13.34
CA LEU A 29 7.16 1.12 13.00
C LEU A 29 8.16 2.27 13.10
N LEU A 30 7.82 3.45 12.60
CA LEU A 30 8.67 4.62 12.66
C LEU A 30 8.97 5.04 14.11
N VAL A 31 7.94 5.08 14.97
CA VAL A 31 8.10 5.39 16.40
C VAL A 31 8.95 4.34 17.11
N VAL A 32 8.67 3.05 16.88
CA VAL A 32 9.45 1.95 17.46
C VAL A 32 10.92 2.06 17.05
N MET A 33 11.20 2.29 15.76
CA MET A 33 12.57 2.41 15.27
C MET A 33 13.28 3.65 15.84
N ALA A 34 12.57 4.77 15.98
CA ALA A 34 13.11 5.98 16.60
C ALA A 34 13.48 5.75 18.08
N LEU A 35 12.62 5.05 18.84
CA LEU A 35 12.90 4.69 20.24
C LEU A 35 14.04 3.68 20.37
N VAL A 36 14.09 2.68 19.49
CA VAL A 36 15.18 1.69 19.44
C VAL A 36 16.51 2.39 19.19
N ARG A 37 16.58 3.29 18.20
CA ARG A 37 17.81 4.05 17.94
C ARG A 37 18.17 4.98 19.08
N GLY A 38 17.20 5.69 19.67
CA GLY A 38 17.46 6.57 20.82
C GLY A 38 18.05 5.86 22.04
N ASN A 39 17.81 4.55 22.20
CA ASN A 39 18.26 3.77 23.36
C ASN A 39 19.42 2.81 23.07
N LEU A 40 19.64 2.38 21.82
CA LEU A 40 20.56 1.28 21.49
C LEU A 40 21.69 1.66 20.51
N THR A 41 21.64 2.83 19.87
CA THR A 41 22.62 3.20 18.84
C THR A 41 22.98 4.68 18.95
N ASP A 42 24.23 5.01 18.64
CA ASP A 42 24.73 6.38 18.59
C ASP A 42 23.70 7.30 17.89
N PRO A 43 23.16 8.34 18.57
CA PRO A 43 21.99 9.10 18.13
C PRO A 43 22.16 9.79 16.76
N GLY A 44 23.39 9.87 16.25
CA GLY A 44 23.69 10.49 14.96
C GLY A 44 23.33 9.65 13.72
N GLY A 45 23.32 8.30 13.85
CA GLY A 45 23.37 7.39 12.68
C GLY A 45 24.53 7.71 11.74
N ILE A 46 24.73 6.96 10.66
CA ILE A 46 25.68 7.37 9.62
C ILE A 46 24.98 8.42 8.75
N PRO A 47 25.50 9.67 8.64
CA PRO A 47 24.99 10.66 7.70
C PRO A 47 24.90 10.06 6.29
N TRP A 48 23.86 10.38 5.52
CA TRP A 48 23.77 9.97 4.11
C TRP A 48 25.03 10.40 3.32
N SER A 49 25.64 11.53 3.70
CA SER A 49 26.91 12.01 3.13
C SER A 49 28.15 11.22 3.56
N GLU A 50 28.15 10.54 4.71
CA GLU A 50 29.31 9.78 5.24
C GLU A 50 29.20 8.27 4.99
N SER A 51 28.01 7.75 4.69
CA SER A 51 27.85 6.44 4.04
C SER A 51 28.56 6.37 2.67
N ALA A 52 29.07 7.50 2.17
CA ALA A 52 29.95 7.62 1.01
C ALA A 52 31.26 6.81 1.12
N GLY A 53 31.66 6.34 2.30
CA GLY A 53 32.78 5.40 2.46
C GLY A 53 32.47 3.94 2.07
N GLY A 54 31.18 3.56 2.02
CA GLY A 54 30.74 2.19 1.69
C GLY A 54 29.72 2.18 0.56
N GLY A 55 30.16 1.99 -0.68
CA GLY A 55 29.31 2.06 -1.88
C GLY A 55 28.08 1.15 -1.87
N GLU A 56 28.08 0.08 -1.07
CA GLU A 56 27.02 -0.92 -1.00
C GLU A 56 25.72 -0.38 -0.37
N GLN A 57 25.78 0.38 0.72
CA GLN A 57 24.59 0.92 1.39
C GLN A 57 23.88 1.98 0.53
N ARG A 58 24.66 2.80 -0.18
CA ARG A 58 24.13 3.80 -1.12
C ARG A 58 23.48 3.13 -2.33
N LEU A 59 24.07 2.06 -2.85
CA LEU A 59 23.48 1.27 -3.92
C LEU A 59 22.15 0.64 -3.47
N LEU A 60 22.12 0.02 -2.30
CA LEU A 60 20.90 -0.57 -1.73
C LEU A 60 19.78 0.46 -1.54
N PHE A 61 20.10 1.66 -1.07
CA PHE A 61 19.14 2.76 -0.97
C PHE A 61 18.49 3.06 -2.33
N TYR A 62 19.28 3.26 -3.39
CA TYR A 62 18.73 3.58 -4.71
C TYR A 62 17.95 2.42 -5.32
N ILE A 63 18.40 1.17 -5.10
CA ILE A 63 17.64 -0.02 -5.53
C ILE A 63 16.28 -0.03 -4.84
N LEU A 64 16.23 0.10 -3.51
CA LEU A 64 14.98 0.07 -2.77
C LEU A 64 14.08 1.27 -3.07
N LEU A 65 14.66 2.43 -3.35
CA LEU A 65 13.90 3.60 -3.79
C LEU A 65 13.27 3.37 -5.17
N ALA A 66 14.02 2.78 -6.11
CA ALA A 66 13.49 2.40 -7.40
C ALA A 66 12.39 1.34 -7.29
N VAL A 67 12.57 0.34 -6.42
CA VAL A 67 11.55 -0.69 -6.14
C VAL A 67 10.29 -0.05 -5.55
N ALA A 68 10.41 0.87 -4.59
CA ALA A 68 9.27 1.60 -4.04
C ALA A 68 8.51 2.40 -5.12
N ALA A 69 9.23 3.04 -6.05
CA ALA A 69 8.60 3.74 -7.17
C ALA A 69 7.83 2.78 -8.09
N VAL A 70 8.40 1.60 -8.37
CA VAL A 70 7.72 0.54 -9.14
C VAL A 70 6.50 0.02 -8.39
N ASP A 71 6.57 -0.20 -7.08
CA ASP A 71 5.43 -0.64 -6.27
C ASP A 71 4.28 0.37 -6.28
N LEU A 72 4.58 1.68 -6.19
CA LEU A 72 3.57 2.73 -6.37
C LEU A 72 2.94 2.69 -7.77
N ALA A 73 3.74 2.44 -8.81
CA ALA A 73 3.23 2.28 -10.16
C ALA A 73 2.34 1.04 -10.29
N VAL A 74 2.70 -0.08 -9.66
CA VAL A 74 1.92 -1.32 -9.62
C VAL A 74 0.60 -1.10 -8.86
N ALA A 75 0.63 -0.43 -7.71
CA ALA A 75 -0.56 -0.05 -6.96
C ALA A 75 -1.51 0.82 -7.82
N GLY A 76 -0.96 1.79 -8.56
CA GLY A 76 -1.70 2.58 -9.53
C GLY A 76 -2.29 1.71 -10.66
N PHE A 77 -1.50 0.81 -11.22
CA PHE A 77 -1.97 -0.11 -12.26
C PHE A 77 -3.12 -0.99 -11.76
N LEU A 78 -3.01 -1.60 -10.59
CA LEU A 78 -4.09 -2.40 -9.98
C LEU A 78 -5.35 -1.58 -9.73
N ARG A 79 -5.19 -0.31 -9.38
CA ARG A 79 -6.28 0.63 -9.14
C ARG A 79 -7.07 0.99 -10.40
N PHE A 80 -6.42 1.05 -11.57
CA PHE A 80 -7.05 1.43 -12.85
C PHE A 80 -7.42 0.22 -13.73
N ARG A 81 -6.60 -0.83 -13.68
CA ARG A 81 -6.67 -2.06 -14.48
C ARG A 81 -6.81 -3.27 -13.56
N THR A 82 -7.96 -3.35 -12.88
CA THR A 82 -8.33 -4.53 -12.10
C THR A 82 -8.38 -5.77 -13.01
N PRO A 83 -7.56 -6.81 -12.77
CA PRO A 83 -7.60 -8.03 -13.56
C PRO A 83 -8.95 -8.75 -13.39
N ALA A 84 -9.53 -9.25 -14.47
CA ALA A 84 -10.79 -10.01 -14.42
C ALA A 84 -10.70 -11.26 -13.51
N SER A 85 -9.50 -11.80 -13.28
CA SER A 85 -9.25 -12.88 -12.33
C SER A 85 -9.52 -12.51 -10.87
N MET A 86 -9.54 -11.22 -10.54
CA MET A 86 -9.84 -10.72 -9.18
C MET A 86 -11.33 -10.51 -8.92
N LEU A 87 -12.17 -10.71 -9.94
CA LEU A 87 -13.63 -10.46 -9.89
C LEU A 87 -14.44 -11.66 -9.33
N GLY A 88 -13.76 -12.74 -8.93
CA GLY A 88 -14.37 -13.90 -8.27
C GLY A 88 -14.87 -14.99 -9.22
N SER A 89 -15.31 -16.11 -8.64
CA SER A 89 -15.71 -17.33 -9.37
C SER A 89 -17.20 -17.34 -9.71
N ALA A 90 -17.53 -17.88 -10.89
CA ALA A 90 -18.83 -17.84 -11.58
C ALA A 90 -20.06 -18.41 -10.81
N GLY A 91 -19.91 -18.94 -9.60
CA GLY A 91 -21.03 -19.45 -8.77
C GLY A 91 -21.48 -18.59 -7.57
N VAL A 92 -20.79 -17.50 -7.23
CA VAL A 92 -21.11 -16.68 -6.03
C VAL A 92 -22.14 -15.58 -6.38
N PRO A 93 -23.08 -15.22 -5.47
CA PRO A 93 -24.01 -14.10 -5.68
C PRO A 93 -23.30 -12.79 -6.04
N PRO A 94 -23.87 -11.95 -6.94
CA PRO A 94 -23.20 -10.74 -7.43
C PRO A 94 -22.79 -9.75 -6.32
N ALA A 95 -23.63 -9.57 -5.30
CA ALA A 95 -23.34 -8.67 -4.17
C ALA A 95 -22.15 -9.15 -3.33
N GLU A 96 -22.05 -10.46 -3.09
CA GLU A 96 -20.95 -11.05 -2.33
C GLU A 96 -19.65 -11.07 -3.15
N ARG A 97 -19.73 -11.33 -4.45
CA ARG A 97 -18.58 -11.17 -5.35
C ARG A 97 -18.01 -9.76 -5.32
N PHE A 98 -18.88 -8.77 -5.35
CA PHE A 98 -18.48 -7.38 -5.33
C PHE A 98 -17.74 -7.02 -4.04
N GLU A 99 -18.30 -7.36 -2.87
CA GLU A 99 -17.64 -7.11 -1.59
C GLU A 99 -16.27 -7.79 -1.53
N LYS A 100 -16.19 -9.05 -1.97
CA LYS A 100 -14.95 -9.83 -1.96
C LYS A 100 -13.90 -9.26 -2.92
N ALA A 101 -14.29 -8.87 -4.13
CA ALA A 101 -13.42 -8.24 -5.10
C ALA A 101 -12.91 -6.88 -4.58
N ALA A 102 -13.80 -6.03 -4.09
CA ALA A 102 -13.44 -4.72 -3.53
C ALA A 102 -12.45 -4.85 -2.37
N MET A 103 -12.68 -5.82 -1.47
CA MET A 103 -11.78 -6.12 -0.36
C MET A 103 -10.42 -6.63 -0.84
N ASN A 104 -10.39 -7.61 -1.73
CA ASN A 104 -9.15 -8.21 -2.21
C ASN A 104 -8.27 -7.19 -2.96
N ILE A 105 -8.87 -6.37 -3.81
CA ILE A 105 -8.14 -5.33 -4.55
C ILE A 105 -7.59 -4.29 -3.58
N SER A 106 -8.41 -3.85 -2.61
CA SER A 106 -7.98 -2.89 -1.60
C SER A 106 -6.81 -3.45 -0.78
N TRP A 107 -6.91 -4.69 -0.31
CA TRP A 107 -5.84 -5.38 0.40
C TRP A 107 -4.56 -5.46 -0.42
N MET A 108 -4.64 -5.82 -1.70
CA MET A 108 -3.45 -5.91 -2.54
C MET A 108 -2.77 -4.56 -2.72
N ILE A 109 -3.54 -3.51 -3.03
CA ILE A 109 -3.03 -2.13 -3.16
C ILE A 109 -2.37 -1.69 -1.85
N PHE A 110 -3.02 -1.93 -0.71
CA PHE A 110 -2.49 -1.53 0.60
C PHE A 110 -1.24 -2.31 0.99
N SER A 111 -1.16 -3.61 0.70
CA SER A 111 0.03 -4.42 0.96
C SER A 111 1.21 -3.99 0.10
N VAL A 112 0.98 -3.72 -1.19
CA VAL A 112 2.01 -3.19 -2.09
C VAL A 112 2.48 -1.81 -1.64
N ASN A 113 1.59 -0.96 -1.13
CA ASN A 113 1.98 0.36 -0.66
C ASN A 113 2.70 0.33 0.71
N LEU A 114 2.37 -0.63 1.58
CA LEU A 114 3.07 -0.86 2.84
C LEU A 114 4.52 -1.33 2.64
N SER A 115 4.83 -2.03 1.54
CA SER A 115 6.19 -2.49 1.24
C SER A 115 7.23 -1.36 1.30
N CYS A 116 6.84 -0.15 0.87
CA CYS A 116 7.73 1.02 0.87
C CYS A 116 8.24 1.29 2.28
N THR A 117 7.35 1.32 3.28
CA THR A 117 7.74 1.48 4.69
C THR A 117 8.66 0.35 5.15
N ILE A 118 8.40 -0.90 4.73
CA ILE A 118 9.25 -2.04 5.07
C ILE A 118 10.67 -1.86 4.50
N TYR A 119 10.82 -1.31 3.30
CA TYR A 119 12.13 -0.99 2.74
C TYR A 119 12.87 0.08 3.56
N GLY A 120 12.14 1.12 3.98
CA GLY A 120 12.68 2.14 4.90
C GLY A 120 13.13 1.55 6.24
N LEU A 121 12.35 0.62 6.79
CA LEU A 121 12.68 -0.11 8.01
C LEU A 121 13.95 -0.95 7.84
N VAL A 122 14.06 -1.71 6.75
CA VAL A 122 15.25 -2.52 6.43
C VAL A 122 16.50 -1.63 6.37
N LEU A 123 16.42 -0.50 5.66
CA LEU A 123 17.53 0.45 5.58
C LEU A 123 17.89 1.05 6.95
N ALA A 124 16.89 1.38 7.77
CA ALA A 124 17.14 1.89 9.12
C ALA A 124 17.81 0.85 10.03
N ILE A 125 17.46 -0.43 9.92
CA ILE A 125 18.12 -1.52 10.65
C ILE A 125 19.57 -1.69 10.17
N LEU A 126 19.84 -1.53 8.88
CA LEU A 126 21.18 -1.62 8.28
C LEU A 126 22.11 -0.44 8.64
N GLY A 127 21.67 0.49 9.47
CA GLY A 127 22.51 1.60 9.94
C GLY A 127 22.19 2.95 9.29
N LEU A 128 21.32 3.01 8.26
CA LEU A 128 20.94 4.29 7.66
C LEU A 128 20.11 5.14 8.61
N ARG A 129 20.23 6.44 8.41
CA ARG A 129 19.53 7.49 9.15
C ARG A 129 18.01 7.34 9.19
N ILE A 130 17.40 7.79 10.29
CA ILE A 130 15.94 7.71 10.49
C ILE A 130 15.17 8.51 9.43
N GLU A 131 15.80 9.53 8.86
CA GLU A 131 15.28 10.32 7.74
C GLU A 131 14.98 9.48 6.51
N VAL A 132 15.74 8.41 6.28
CA VAL A 132 15.47 7.45 5.19
C VAL A 132 14.17 6.70 5.47
N MET A 133 13.98 6.21 6.70
CA MET A 133 12.72 5.57 7.08
C MET A 133 11.54 6.54 7.00
N MET A 134 11.73 7.80 7.39
CA MET A 134 10.70 8.84 7.24
C MET A 134 10.32 9.06 5.77
N LEU A 135 11.29 9.08 4.86
CA LEU A 135 11.03 9.20 3.42
C LEU A 135 10.16 8.05 2.91
N PHE A 136 10.53 6.81 3.20
CA PHE A 136 9.77 5.64 2.76
C PHE A 136 8.38 5.55 3.42
N THR A 137 8.27 5.97 4.69
CA THR A 137 6.98 6.11 5.38
C THR A 137 6.10 7.17 4.70
N ALA A 138 6.69 8.31 4.33
CA ALA A 138 5.99 9.35 3.60
C ALA A 138 5.52 8.87 2.22
N LEU A 139 6.32 8.06 1.51
CA LEU A 139 5.91 7.43 0.25
C LEU A 139 4.69 6.52 0.44
N THR A 140 4.66 5.68 1.49
CA THR A 140 3.48 4.88 1.83
C THR A 140 2.26 5.77 2.13
N LEU A 141 2.42 6.86 2.88
CA LEU A 141 1.30 7.78 3.18
C LEU A 141 0.78 8.48 1.91
N ILE A 142 1.68 8.91 1.02
CA ILE A 142 1.32 9.51 -0.27
C ILE A 142 0.58 8.49 -1.13
N GLY A 143 1.12 7.28 -1.30
CA GLY A 143 0.49 6.21 -2.05
C GLY A 143 -0.89 5.85 -1.51
N TYR A 144 -1.07 5.83 -0.19
CA TYR A 144 -2.37 5.60 0.42
C TYR A 144 -3.36 6.69 0.05
N GLN A 145 -2.98 7.97 0.12
CA GLN A 145 -3.89 9.06 -0.25
C GLN A 145 -4.25 9.07 -1.74
N LEU A 146 -3.32 8.68 -2.60
CA LEU A 146 -3.55 8.55 -4.04
C LEU A 146 -4.48 7.38 -4.37
N PHE A 147 -4.28 6.23 -3.71
CA PHE A 147 -4.94 4.98 -4.08
C PHE A 147 -6.09 4.57 -3.15
N ARG A 148 -6.40 5.34 -2.09
CA ARG A 148 -7.51 5.03 -1.19
C ARG A 148 -8.81 4.82 -1.98
N PRO A 149 -9.59 3.78 -1.62
CA PRO A 149 -10.87 3.52 -2.28
C PRO A 149 -11.78 4.73 -2.09
N ARG A 150 -12.37 5.18 -3.20
CA ARG A 150 -13.38 6.25 -3.23
C ARG A 150 -14.67 5.65 -3.76
N GLN A 151 -15.80 6.27 -3.44
CA GLN A 151 -17.10 5.82 -3.89
C GLN A 151 -17.14 5.57 -5.42
N ARG A 152 -16.61 6.51 -6.21
CA ARG A 152 -16.52 6.38 -7.69
C ARG A 152 -15.84 5.09 -8.16
N PHE A 153 -14.80 4.64 -7.47
CA PHE A 153 -14.11 3.39 -7.83
C PHE A 153 -14.95 2.15 -7.57
N LEU A 154 -15.64 2.13 -6.44
CA LEU A 154 -16.52 1.03 -6.10
C LEU A 154 -17.72 0.98 -7.06
N GLU A 155 -18.23 2.14 -7.49
CA GLU A 155 -19.26 2.23 -8.54
C GLU A 155 -18.74 1.71 -9.89
N GLU A 156 -17.54 2.12 -10.32
CA GLU A 156 -16.89 1.62 -11.55
C GLU A 156 -16.66 0.11 -11.50
N LEU A 157 -16.22 -0.41 -10.35
CA LEU A 157 -15.99 -1.84 -10.14
C LEU A 157 -17.31 -2.63 -10.21
N TRP A 158 -18.40 -2.10 -9.64
CA TRP A 158 -19.73 -2.70 -9.72
C TRP A 158 -20.21 -2.80 -11.17
N ILE A 159 -20.10 -1.71 -11.93
CA ILE A 159 -20.49 -1.69 -13.35
C ILE A 159 -19.70 -2.72 -14.16
N ARG A 160 -18.38 -2.83 -13.92
CA ARG A 160 -17.54 -3.83 -14.59
C ARG A 160 -17.96 -5.27 -14.25
N LEU A 161 -18.34 -5.53 -13.01
CA LEU A 161 -18.83 -6.85 -12.57
C LEU A 161 -20.17 -7.23 -13.20
N GLU A 162 -21.10 -6.26 -13.32
CA GLU A 162 -22.36 -6.49 -14.03
C GLU A 162 -22.12 -6.82 -15.52
N GLN A 163 -21.20 -6.10 -16.17
CA GLN A 163 -20.85 -6.34 -17.57
C GLN A 163 -20.17 -7.70 -17.80
N ASP A 164 -19.28 -8.13 -16.90
CA ASP A 164 -18.62 -9.44 -16.99
C ASP A 164 -19.59 -10.60 -16.66
N GLY A 165 -20.53 -10.39 -15.75
CA GLY A 165 -21.61 -11.34 -15.45
C GLY A 165 -22.54 -11.58 -16.64
N SER A 166 -22.83 -10.54 -17.44
CA SER A 166 -23.64 -10.65 -18.65
C SER A 166 -22.93 -11.36 -19.82
N ARG A 167 -21.60 -11.55 -19.76
CA ARG A 167 -20.79 -12.15 -20.84
C ARG A 167 -20.50 -13.64 -20.65
N ARG A 168 -20.83 -14.21 -19.49
CA ARG A 168 -20.65 -15.64 -19.20
C ARG A 168 -22.02 -16.32 -19.15
N PRO A 169 -22.46 -17.03 -20.21
CA PRO A 169 -23.68 -17.82 -20.20
C PRO A 169 -23.60 -19.00 -19.24
#